data_AF-A0A9E2KCV8-F1
#
_entry.id   AF-A0A9E2KCV8-F1
#
_cell.length_a   1.000
_cell.length_b   1.000
_cell.length_c   1.000
_cell.angle_alpha   90.00
_cell.angle_beta   90.00
_cell.angle_gamma   90.00
#
_symmetry.space_group_name_H-M   'P 1'
#
loop_
_entity.id
_entity.type
_entity.pdbx_description
1 polymer ?
#
loop_
_entity_poly.entity_id
_entity_poly.type
_entity_poly.pdbx_seq_one_letter_code
_entity_poly.pdbx_strand_id
1 'polypeptide(L)'
;MDKHITSGVRLVSFDEIYTKSIRYKLEKIDIFLKENTSPFHVYEVATILEIEPSELLSIMETLQITTVNFDNFFTIILNASSDICKLVSRQWKYSKISAYSPEMIAEIYKLNIHKVKSAFTELSLDLVTDMELIEVFKRIHLTVFSA
;
A
#
# COMPACT_ATOMS: atom_id res chain seq x y z
N MET A 1 26.98 25.89 -3.26
CA MET A 1 27.59 24.55 -3.15
C MET A 1 26.49 23.56 -2.80
N ASP A 2 26.10 22.55 -3.57
CA ASP A 2 26.26 22.25 -4.99
C ASP A 2 24.97 21.56 -5.39
N LYS A 3 24.20 22.17 -6.30
CA LYS A 3 23.02 21.53 -6.91
C LYS A 3 23.53 20.70 -8.09
N HIS A 4 24.05 19.51 -7.80
CA HIS A 4 24.19 18.49 -8.84
C HIS A 4 22.81 17.94 -9.16
N ILE A 5 22.09 18.62 -10.06
CA ILE A 5 20.99 18.02 -10.82
C ILE A 5 21.66 17.20 -11.91
N THR A 6 21.92 15.93 -11.61
CA THR A 6 22.26 14.94 -12.64
C THR A 6 20.94 14.55 -13.30
N SER A 7 20.80 14.95 -14.56
CA SER A 7 19.60 14.82 -15.39
C SER A 7 18.96 13.43 -15.27
N GLY A 8 17.72 13.37 -14.78
CA GLY A 8 16.87 12.18 -14.81
C GLY A 8 16.72 11.38 -13.50
N VAL A 9 17.50 11.68 -12.46
CA VAL A 9 17.45 10.93 -11.19
C VAL A 9 17.12 11.86 -10.02
N ARG A 10 16.00 11.59 -9.33
CA ARG A 10 15.60 12.32 -8.13
C ARG A 10 15.61 11.41 -6.91
N LEU A 11 16.22 11.87 -5.82
CA LEU A 11 16.07 11.28 -4.51
C LEU A 11 14.80 11.84 -3.84
N VAL A 12 13.91 10.96 -3.39
CA VAL A 12 12.69 11.33 -2.68
C VAL A 12 12.56 10.51 -1.41
N SER A 13 11.97 11.08 -0.36
CA SER A 13 11.61 10.29 0.82
C SER A 13 10.46 9.33 0.49
N PHE A 14 10.40 8.21 1.18
CA PHE A 14 9.31 7.27 1.03
C PHE A 14 7.98 7.85 1.54
N ASP A 15 8.02 8.75 2.53
CA ASP A 15 6.86 9.53 2.97
C ASP A 15 6.15 10.26 1.81
N GLU A 16 6.90 10.87 0.89
CA GLU A 16 6.30 11.51 -0.28
C GLU A 16 5.56 10.51 -1.17
N ILE A 17 6.14 9.33 -1.40
CA ILE A 17 5.53 8.26 -2.21
C ILE A 17 4.31 7.69 -1.50
N TYR A 18 4.42 7.46 -0.20
CA TYR A 18 3.34 6.96 0.63
C TYR A 18 2.15 7.94 0.58
N THR A 19 2.38 9.21 0.85
CA THR A 19 1.32 10.24 0.88
C THR A 19 0.67 10.45 -0.48
N LYS A 20 1.46 10.56 -1.56
CA LYS A 20 0.93 10.90 -2.90
C LYS A 20 0.31 9.71 -3.63
N SER A 21 0.67 8.49 -3.28
CA SER A 21 0.23 7.29 -4.01
C SER A 21 -0.51 6.32 -3.09
N ILE A 22 0.17 5.75 -2.10
CA ILE A 22 -0.38 4.65 -1.29
C ILE A 22 -1.59 5.13 -0.47
N ARG A 23 -1.40 6.19 0.33
CA ARG A 23 -2.42 6.76 1.19
C ARG A 23 -3.64 7.21 0.38
N TYR A 24 -3.41 7.94 -0.71
CA TYR A 24 -4.49 8.38 -1.60
C TYR A 24 -5.35 7.23 -2.14
N LYS A 25 -4.73 6.10 -2.51
CA LYS A 25 -5.47 4.90 -2.97
C LYS A 25 -6.24 4.23 -1.84
N LEU A 26 -5.66 4.12 -0.65
CA LEU A 26 -6.34 3.57 0.53
C LEU A 26 -7.55 4.44 0.93
N GLU A 27 -7.39 5.76 0.93
CA GLU A 27 -8.47 6.71 1.20
C GLU A 27 -9.60 6.58 0.16
N LYS A 28 -9.25 6.42 -1.12
CA LYS A 28 -10.24 6.15 -2.17
C LYS A 28 -11.06 4.89 -1.91
N ILE A 29 -10.42 3.79 -1.51
CA ILE A 29 -11.11 2.54 -1.15
C ILE A 29 -12.03 2.77 0.06
N ASP A 30 -11.53 3.44 1.09
CA ASP A 30 -12.30 3.73 2.31
C ASP A 30 -13.52 4.61 2.02
N ILE A 31 -13.36 5.68 1.22
CA ILE A 31 -14.46 6.54 0.77
C ILE A 31 -15.47 5.75 -0.06
N PHE A 32 -15.00 4.94 -1.01
CA PHE A 32 -15.88 4.11 -1.84
C PHE A 32 -16.77 3.21 -0.98
N LEU A 33 -16.20 2.55 0.03
CA LEU A 33 -16.95 1.68 0.95
C LEU A 33 -17.94 2.46 1.81
N LYS A 34 -17.65 3.70 2.19
CA LYS A 34 -18.53 4.51 3.05
C LYS A 34 -19.67 5.19 2.28
N GLU A 35 -19.44 5.57 1.03
CA GLU A 35 -20.39 6.37 0.25
C GLU A 35 -21.32 5.54 -0.64
N ASN A 36 -20.98 4.29 -0.95
CA ASN A 36 -21.76 3.45 -1.86
C ASN A 36 -22.57 2.41 -1.11
N THR A 37 -23.74 2.08 -1.67
CA THR A 37 -24.61 1.02 -1.15
C THR A 37 -24.30 -0.31 -1.82
N SER A 38 -24.17 -1.35 -1.01
CA SER A 38 -24.05 -2.72 -1.49
C SER A 38 -25.38 -3.23 -2.10
N PRO A 39 -25.36 -4.07 -3.15
CA PRO A 39 -24.19 -4.65 -3.84
C PRO A 39 -23.47 -3.64 -4.74
N PHE A 40 -22.14 -3.75 -4.78
CA PHE A 40 -21.26 -2.90 -5.57
C PHE A 40 -21.21 -3.34 -7.03
N HIS A 41 -21.07 -2.38 -7.93
CA HIS A 41 -20.93 -2.65 -9.35
C HIS A 41 -19.51 -3.13 -9.68
N VAL A 42 -19.39 -4.22 -10.47
CA VAL A 42 -18.11 -4.86 -10.80
C VAL A 42 -17.10 -3.87 -11.40
N TYR A 43 -17.53 -3.02 -12.33
CA TYR A 43 -16.61 -2.07 -12.97
C TYR A 43 -16.09 -1.00 -12.02
N GLU A 44 -16.89 -0.59 -11.04
CA GLU A 44 -16.48 0.39 -10.03
C GLU A 44 -15.47 -0.23 -9.07
N VAL A 45 -15.71 -1.48 -8.65
CA VAL A 45 -14.79 -2.24 -7.80
C VAL A 45 -13.48 -2.52 -8.55
N ALA A 46 -13.53 -2.91 -9.83
CA ALA A 46 -12.33 -3.12 -10.63
C ALA A 46 -11.51 -1.83 -10.75
N THR A 47 -12.19 -0.69 -10.96
CA THR A 47 -11.55 0.63 -11.04
C THR A 47 -10.90 1.02 -9.71
N ILE A 48 -11.59 0.85 -8.58
CA ILE A 48 -11.06 1.24 -7.26
C ILE A 48 -9.88 0.37 -6.83
N LEU A 49 -9.90 -0.91 -7.22
CA LEU A 49 -8.83 -1.87 -6.94
C LEU A 49 -7.71 -1.83 -7.97
N GLU A 50 -7.81 -1.01 -9.02
CA GLU A 50 -6.84 -0.91 -10.12
C GLU A 50 -6.56 -2.27 -10.78
N ILE A 51 -7.61 -3.05 -11.05
CA ILE A 51 -7.57 -4.33 -11.76
C ILE A 51 -8.49 -4.28 -12.98
N GLU A 52 -8.27 -5.19 -13.92
CA GLU A 52 -9.19 -5.37 -15.04
C GLU A 52 -10.52 -5.97 -14.56
N PRO A 53 -11.68 -5.56 -15.10
CA PRO A 53 -12.96 -6.18 -14.77
C PRO A 53 -12.99 -7.69 -15.01
N SER A 54 -12.25 -8.18 -16.01
CA SER A 54 -12.12 -9.61 -16.29
C SER A 54 -11.44 -10.37 -15.13
N GLU A 55 -10.41 -9.78 -14.52
CA GLU A 55 -9.75 -10.35 -13.34
C GLU A 55 -10.73 -10.44 -12.17
N LEU A 56 -11.48 -9.38 -11.91
CA LEU A 56 -12.49 -9.37 -10.84
C LEU A 56 -13.57 -10.44 -11.05
N LEU A 57 -14.06 -10.60 -12.29
CA LEU A 57 -15.03 -11.64 -12.64
C LEU A 57 -14.45 -13.04 -12.42
N SER A 58 -13.19 -13.27 -12.79
CA SER A 58 -12.51 -14.56 -12.53
C SER A 58 -12.35 -14.85 -11.03
N ILE A 59 -12.05 -13.84 -10.21
CA ILE A 59 -12.00 -13.96 -8.75
C ILE A 59 -13.38 -14.33 -8.21
N MET A 60 -14.42 -13.63 -8.67
CA MET A 60 -15.81 -13.89 -8.27
C MET A 60 -16.23 -15.33 -8.61
N GLU A 61 -15.93 -15.80 -9.82
CA GLU A 61 -16.23 -17.17 -10.25
C GLU A 61 -15.49 -18.21 -9.40
N THR A 62 -14.19 -18.01 -9.19
CA THR A 62 -13.34 -18.92 -8.41
C THR A 62 -13.81 -19.05 -6.96
N LEU A 63 -14.29 -17.95 -6.37
CA LEU A 63 -14.73 -17.88 -4.98
C LEU A 63 -16.24 -18.08 -4.80
N GLN A 64 -16.97 -18.37 -5.88
CA GLN A 64 -18.44 -18.51 -5.89
C GLN A 64 -19.18 -17.27 -5.35
N ILE A 65 -18.62 -16.08 -5.62
CA ILE A 65 -19.21 -14.79 -5.26
C ILE A 65 -20.15 -14.35 -6.38
N THR A 66 -21.45 -14.30 -6.10
CA THR A 66 -22.46 -13.87 -7.09
C THR A 66 -22.59 -12.35 -7.20
N THR A 67 -22.36 -11.63 -6.09
CA THR A 67 -22.43 -10.16 -6.02
C THR A 67 -21.34 -9.64 -5.11
N VAL A 68 -20.75 -8.49 -5.46
CA VAL A 68 -19.73 -7.87 -4.63
C VAL A 68 -20.41 -7.05 -3.53
N ASN A 69 -20.05 -7.28 -2.28
CA ASN A 69 -20.65 -6.64 -1.12
C ASN A 69 -19.60 -6.42 -0.02
N PHE A 70 -20.01 -5.80 1.09
CA PHE A 70 -19.11 -5.53 2.21
C PHE A 70 -18.44 -6.81 2.76
N ASP A 71 -19.19 -7.91 2.85
CA ASP A 71 -18.71 -9.16 3.46
C ASP A 71 -17.60 -9.82 2.65
N ASN A 72 -17.66 -9.71 1.31
CA ASN A 72 -16.69 -10.34 0.42
C ASN A 72 -15.67 -9.38 -0.20
N PHE A 73 -15.81 -8.06 0.02
CA PHE A 73 -14.91 -7.05 -0.54
C PHE A 73 -13.45 -7.31 -0.16
N PHE A 74 -13.20 -7.58 1.12
CA PHE A 74 -11.85 -7.85 1.59
C PHE A 74 -11.30 -9.17 1.04
N THR A 75 -12.15 -10.20 0.89
CA THR A 75 -11.78 -11.46 0.24
C THR A 75 -11.34 -11.22 -1.20
N ILE A 76 -12.01 -10.33 -1.94
CA ILE A 76 -11.61 -9.95 -3.30
C ILE A 76 -10.23 -9.26 -3.28
N ILE A 77 -10.02 -8.29 -2.39
CA ILE A 77 -8.71 -7.62 -2.23
C ILE A 77 -7.60 -8.64 -2.03
N LEU A 78 -7.81 -9.63 -1.16
CA LEU A 78 -6.80 -10.64 -0.84
C LEU A 78 -6.40 -11.52 -2.04
N ASN A 79 -7.25 -11.59 -3.07
CA ASN A 79 -7.04 -12.41 -4.26
C ASN A 79 -6.68 -11.60 -5.52
N ALA A 80 -6.76 -10.27 -5.46
CA ALA A 80 -6.47 -9.39 -6.58
C ALA A 80 -4.97 -9.11 -6.76
N SER A 81 -4.56 -8.89 -8.01
CA SER A 81 -3.17 -8.83 -8.43
C SER A 81 -2.54 -7.43 -8.37
N SER A 82 -3.33 -6.38 -8.17
CA SER A 82 -2.84 -5.00 -8.16
C SER A 82 -1.90 -4.72 -6.98
N ASP A 83 -1.04 -3.71 -7.14
CA ASP A 83 -0.05 -3.35 -6.12
C ASP A 83 -0.70 -2.89 -4.81
N ILE A 84 -1.83 -2.17 -4.89
CA ILE A 84 -2.58 -1.75 -3.71
C ILE A 84 -3.22 -2.94 -3.00
N CYS A 85 -3.79 -3.90 -3.74
CA CYS A 85 -4.37 -5.10 -3.15
C CYS A 85 -3.29 -5.95 -2.46
N LYS A 86 -2.16 -6.17 -3.12
CA LYS A 86 -1.01 -6.88 -2.53
C LYS A 86 -0.46 -6.16 -1.30
N LEU A 87 -0.44 -4.82 -1.26
CA LEU A 87 -0.05 -4.05 -0.09
C LEU A 87 -0.99 -4.31 1.09
N VAL A 88 -2.29 -4.21 0.86
CA VAL A 88 -3.31 -4.49 1.88
C VAL A 88 -3.18 -5.94 2.39
N SER A 89 -2.98 -6.91 1.49
CA SER A 89 -2.76 -8.31 1.86
C SER A 89 -1.53 -8.50 2.74
N ARG A 90 -0.42 -7.81 2.47
CA ARG A 90 0.79 -7.87 3.32
C ARG A 90 0.55 -7.22 4.67
N GLN A 91 -0.12 -6.06 4.72
CA GLN A 91 -0.47 -5.39 5.97
C GLN A 91 -1.39 -6.27 6.82
N TRP A 92 -2.34 -6.97 6.20
CA TRP A 92 -3.29 -7.85 6.88
C TRP A 92 -2.63 -9.01 7.64
N LYS A 93 -1.50 -9.53 7.14
CA LYS A 93 -0.70 -10.56 7.84
C LYS A 93 -0.27 -10.12 9.24
N TYR A 94 -0.15 -8.81 9.45
CA TYR A 94 0.30 -8.20 10.71
C TYR A 94 -0.83 -7.47 11.45
N SER A 95 -2.10 -7.70 11.08
CA SER A 95 -3.28 -7.02 11.65
C SER A 95 -3.46 -7.14 13.17
N LYS A 96 -2.80 -8.10 13.81
CA LYS A 96 -2.87 -8.34 15.26
C LYS A 96 -1.67 -7.78 16.05
N ILE A 97 -0.75 -7.10 15.38
CA ILE A 97 0.47 -6.58 16.00
C ILE A 97 0.28 -5.07 16.27
N SER A 98 0.77 -4.58 17.41
CA SER A 98 0.67 -3.18 17.82
C SER A 98 1.90 -2.34 17.47
N ALA A 99 2.99 -2.97 17.03
CA ALA A 99 4.24 -2.32 16.64
C ALA A 99 4.97 -3.13 15.57
N TYR A 100 5.66 -2.45 14.67
CA TYR A 100 6.33 -3.03 13.52
C TYR A 100 7.85 -3.03 13.69
N SER A 101 8.48 -4.12 13.27
CA SER A 101 9.92 -4.19 13.09
C SER A 101 10.34 -3.66 11.71
N PRO A 102 11.65 -3.41 11.48
CA PRO A 102 12.17 -3.07 10.16
C PRO A 102 11.80 -4.09 9.07
N GLU A 103 11.81 -5.38 9.40
CA GLU A 103 11.47 -6.48 8.49
C GLU A 103 9.99 -6.43 8.07
N MET A 104 9.10 -6.16 9.03
CA MET A 104 7.67 -6.04 8.75
C MET A 104 7.40 -4.86 7.81
N ILE A 105 7.99 -3.69 8.07
CA ILE A 105 7.85 -2.51 7.21
C ILE A 105 8.43 -2.78 5.82
N ALA A 106 9.60 -3.42 5.74
CA ALA A 106 10.22 -3.77 4.46
C ALA A 106 9.32 -4.73 3.65
N GLU A 107 8.68 -5.71 4.30
CA GLU A 107 7.74 -6.62 3.65
C GLU A 107 6.48 -5.87 3.19
N ILE A 108 5.78 -5.17 4.09
CA ILE A 108 4.50 -4.50 3.80
C ILE A 108 4.64 -3.55 2.60
N TYR A 109 5.67 -2.70 2.64
CA TYR A 109 5.86 -1.63 1.65
C TYR A 109 6.82 -2.01 0.52
N LYS A 110 7.32 -3.26 0.49
CA LYS A 110 8.28 -3.75 -0.51
C LYS A 110 9.52 -2.84 -0.60
N LEU A 111 10.05 -2.46 0.55
CA LEU A 111 11.21 -1.57 0.67
C LEU A 111 12.51 -2.37 0.81
N ASN A 112 13.62 -1.75 0.42
CA ASN A 112 14.94 -2.33 0.68
C ASN A 112 15.19 -2.33 2.20
N ILE A 113 15.33 -3.53 2.78
CA ILE A 113 15.51 -3.73 4.21
C ILE A 113 16.69 -2.94 4.80
N HIS A 114 17.78 -2.75 4.07
CA HIS A 114 18.92 -1.98 4.57
C HIS A 114 18.56 -0.51 4.78
N LYS A 115 17.76 0.08 3.88
CA LYS A 115 17.29 1.47 4.03
C LYS A 115 16.34 1.61 5.23
N VAL A 116 15.48 0.62 5.45
CA VAL A 116 14.57 0.60 6.61
C VAL A 116 15.37 0.48 7.91
N LYS A 117 16.33 -0.46 7.98
CA LYS A 117 17.21 -0.63 9.15
C LYS A 117 18.02 0.64 9.44
N SER A 118 18.56 1.28 8.41
CA SER A 118 19.27 2.56 8.59
C SER A 118 18.37 3.65 9.19
N ALA A 119 17.11 3.75 8.77
CA ALA A 119 16.16 4.70 9.35
C ALA A 119 15.86 4.41 10.82
N PHE A 120 15.74 3.14 11.21
CA PHE A 120 15.57 2.73 12.61
C PHE A 120 16.81 3.06 13.45
N THR A 121 18.01 2.77 12.94
CA THR A 121 19.26 3.13 13.62
C THR A 121 19.38 4.64 13.81
N GLU A 122 19.04 5.43 12.80
CA GLU A 122 19.08 6.90 12.89
C GLU A 122 18.13 7.44 13.97
N LEU A 123 16.95 6.84 14.10
CA LEU A 123 15.95 7.23 15.08
C LEU A 123 16.17 6.60 16.47
N SER A 124 17.15 5.70 16.63
CA SER A 124 17.36 4.90 17.85
C SER A 124 16.10 4.12 18.27
N LEU A 125 15.43 3.50 17.31
CA LEU A 125 14.21 2.70 17.50
C LEU A 125 14.46 1.23 17.20
N ASP A 126 13.80 0.34 17.95
CA ASP A 126 13.77 -1.12 17.67
C ASP A 126 12.45 -1.55 17.03
N LEU A 127 11.34 -0.96 17.49
CA LEU A 127 9.98 -1.17 17.02
C LEU A 127 9.28 0.18 16.91
N VAL A 128 8.29 0.29 16.02
CA VAL A 128 7.50 1.51 15.84
C VAL A 128 6.01 1.23 15.79
N THR A 129 5.21 2.08 16.40
CA THR A 129 3.75 2.07 16.29
C THR A 129 3.28 2.80 15.03
N ASP A 130 1.97 2.73 14.74
CA ASP A 130 1.39 3.46 13.60
C ASP A 130 1.68 4.98 13.63
N MET A 131 1.76 5.56 14.84
CA MET A 131 2.03 7.00 15.03
C MET A 131 3.45 7.40 14.62
N GLU A 132 4.40 6.47 14.65
CA GLU A 132 5.82 6.72 14.41
C GLU A 132 6.24 6.35 12.97
N LEU A 133 5.40 5.59 12.25
CA LEU A 133 5.68 5.13 10.88
C LEU A 133 6.06 6.28 9.93
N ILE A 134 5.39 7.43 10.05
CA ILE A 134 5.66 8.58 9.18
C ILE A 134 7.06 9.13 9.39
N GLU A 135 7.56 9.15 10.63
CA GLU A 135 8.93 9.58 10.89
C GLU A 135 9.93 8.61 10.29
N VAL A 136 9.70 7.29 10.38
CA VAL A 136 10.53 6.29 9.68
C VAL A 136 10.51 6.52 8.18
N PHE A 137 9.35 6.73 7.57
CA PHE A 137 9.21 6.91 6.12
C PHE A 137 9.94 8.15 5.59
N LYS A 138 10.04 9.21 6.39
CA LYS A 138 10.81 10.41 6.04
C LYS A 138 12.31 10.15 5.92
N ARG A 139 12.86 9.14 6.60
CA ARG A 139 14.30 8.80 6.58
C ARG A 139 14.66 7.80 5.49
N ILE A 140 13.68 7.09 4.94
CA ILE A 140 13.88 6.14 3.85
C ILE A 140 13.90 6.91 2.53
N HIS A 141 15.07 6.99 1.89
CA HIS A 141 15.24 7.71 0.63
C HIS A 141 15.29 6.75 -0.56
N LEU A 142 14.43 6.98 -1.56
CA LEU A 142 14.32 6.18 -2.78
C LEU A 142 14.76 6.98 -4.01
N THR A 143 15.38 6.26 -4.93
CA THR A 143 15.80 6.81 -6.22
C THR A 143 14.66 6.62 -7.21
N VAL A 144 14.15 7.72 -7.75
CA VAL A 144 13.12 7.72 -8.78
C VAL A 144 13.75 8.21 -10.08
N PHE A 145 13.53 7.45 -11.14
CA PHE A 145 13.93 7.80 -12.49
C PHE A 145 12.75 8.51 -13.15
N SER A 146 12.95 9.77 -13.53
CA SER A 146 11.99 10.47 -14.40
C SER A 146 12.26 10.03 -15.84
N ALA A 147 11.26 9.45 -16.48
CA ALA A 147 11.26 9.18 -17.92
C ALA A 147 11.30 10.47 -18.74
#